data_AF-A0A0C2V1K5-F1
#
_entry.id   AF-A0A0C2V1K5-F1
#
_cell.length_a   1.000
_cell.length_b   1.000
_cell.length_c   1.000
_cell.angle_alpha   90.00
_cell.angle_beta   90.00
_cell.angle_gamma   90.00
#
_symmetry.space_group_name_H-M   'P 1'
#
loop_
_entity.id
_entity.type
_entity.pdbx_description
1 polymer ?
#
loop_
_entity_poly.entity_id
_entity_poly.type
_entity_poly.pdbx_seq_one_letter_code
_entity_poly.pdbx_strand_id
1 'polypeptide(L)'
;MFQDIVKLTKATLINALEDTTLKLDVKALYDTYRTMGSAIHAMHILEVHYLHLPFDSHVLQDSQHGAPFKKWYVFMEQDFEHVRKNLRAFLSNLIDIKYQKSDEEVIYIIEKIAKSKQIFGFFSHYYESGKLSNDGLEIHYTKLLIDEKQFYEEAFISIDTYEKRVALCKEIRMSVEAMIQILKKIKSFLLLHASLDELL
;
A
#
# COMPACT_ATOMS: atom_id res chain seq x y z
N MET A 1 3.82 -9.65 3.15
CA MET A 1 2.51 -9.22 2.57
C MET A 1 2.63 -8.06 1.56
N PHE A 2 3.05 -6.85 1.92
CA PHE A 2 2.99 -5.65 1.05
C PHE A 2 4.23 -5.42 0.12
N GLN A 3 4.99 -6.46 -0.20
CA GLN A 3 6.24 -6.31 -0.97
C GLN A 3 5.98 -6.07 -2.46
N ASP A 4 4.90 -6.60 -2.97
CA ASP A 4 4.38 -6.42 -4.32
C ASP A 4 4.02 -4.95 -4.62
N ILE A 5 3.40 -4.24 -3.67
CA ILE A 5 3.12 -2.80 -3.78
C ILE A 5 4.42 -2.01 -3.90
N VAL A 6 5.44 -2.36 -3.10
CA VAL A 6 6.78 -1.74 -3.21
C VAL A 6 7.37 -1.96 -4.59
N LYS A 7 7.27 -3.17 -5.14
CA LYS A 7 7.77 -3.49 -6.48
C LYS A 7 7.02 -2.70 -7.55
N LEU A 8 5.69 -2.67 -7.49
CA LEU A 8 4.84 -1.92 -8.43
C LEU A 8 5.21 -0.44 -8.41
N THR A 9 5.35 0.14 -7.22
CA THR A 9 5.71 1.55 -7.04
C THR A 9 7.09 1.86 -7.60
N LYS A 10 8.07 0.97 -7.39
CA LYS A 10 9.41 1.14 -8.00
C LYS A 10 9.36 1.07 -9.52
N ALA A 11 8.69 0.07 -10.06
CA ALA A 11 8.59 -0.11 -11.50
C ALA A 11 7.90 1.10 -12.16
N THR A 12 6.85 1.63 -11.54
CA THR A 12 6.08 2.77 -12.05
C THR A 12 6.80 4.10 -11.78
N LEU A 13 6.81 4.55 -10.52
CA LEU A 13 7.25 5.89 -10.15
C LEU A 13 8.75 6.10 -10.30
N ILE A 14 9.58 5.21 -9.74
CA ILE A 14 11.03 5.46 -9.73
C ILE A 14 11.58 5.51 -11.15
N ASN A 15 11.18 4.57 -12.00
CA ASN A 15 11.57 4.58 -13.40
C ASN A 15 11.06 5.83 -14.13
N ALA A 16 9.87 6.32 -13.75
CA ALA A 16 9.30 7.49 -14.38
C ALA A 16 9.95 8.82 -13.96
N LEU A 17 10.37 8.93 -12.70
CA LEU A 17 11.13 10.08 -12.21
C LEU A 17 12.50 10.21 -12.89
N GLU A 18 13.04 9.10 -13.39
CA GLU A 18 14.33 9.02 -14.09
C GLU A 18 14.20 9.29 -15.62
N ASP A 19 12.97 9.28 -16.16
CA ASP A 19 12.71 9.57 -17.59
C ASP A 19 12.69 11.08 -17.85
N THR A 20 13.77 11.61 -18.41
CA THR A 20 13.89 13.04 -18.72
C THR A 20 13.28 13.43 -20.08
N THR A 21 12.73 12.48 -20.84
CA THR A 21 12.22 12.74 -22.19
C THR A 21 10.77 13.21 -22.22
N LEU A 22 10.04 12.98 -21.13
CA LEU A 22 8.62 13.29 -21.00
C LEU A 22 8.36 14.05 -19.70
N LYS A 23 7.45 15.04 -19.72
CA LYS A 23 7.09 15.78 -18.51
C LYS A 23 6.05 14.98 -17.71
N LEU A 24 6.28 14.80 -16.41
CA LEU A 24 5.30 14.18 -15.52
C LEU A 24 4.20 15.17 -15.12
N ASP A 25 2.98 14.67 -14.94
CA ASP A 25 1.91 15.40 -14.27
C ASP A 25 2.25 15.59 -12.78
N VAL A 26 2.72 16.79 -12.45
CA VAL A 26 3.21 17.15 -11.11
C VAL A 26 2.09 17.12 -10.07
N LYS A 27 0.85 17.46 -10.44
CA LYS A 27 -0.30 17.45 -9.53
C LYS A 27 -0.66 16.02 -9.16
N ALA A 28 -0.79 15.13 -10.15
CA ALA A 28 -1.05 13.71 -9.91
C ALA A 28 0.07 13.05 -9.10
N LEU A 29 1.33 13.43 -9.35
CA LEU A 29 2.48 12.96 -8.57
C LEU A 29 2.41 13.44 -7.11
N TYR A 30 2.02 14.68 -6.86
CA TYR A 30 1.84 15.22 -5.51
C TYR A 30 0.69 14.54 -4.75
N ASP A 31 -0.45 14.30 -5.42
CA ASP A 31 -1.56 13.56 -4.83
C ASP A 31 -1.18 12.13 -4.48
N THR A 32 -0.37 11.48 -5.34
CA THR A 32 0.21 10.16 -5.05
C THR A 32 1.17 10.21 -3.88
N TYR A 33 2.01 11.24 -3.79
CA TYR A 33 2.91 11.46 -2.65
C TYR A 33 2.13 11.54 -1.32
N ARG A 34 1.03 12.30 -1.28
CA ARG A 34 0.20 12.45 -0.06
C ARG A 34 -0.48 11.14 0.35
N THR A 35 -1.09 10.43 -0.61
CA THR A 35 -1.77 9.16 -0.31
C THR A 35 -0.78 8.05 0.03
N MET A 36 0.40 8.02 -0.59
CA MET A 36 1.50 7.12 -0.19
C MET A 36 1.94 7.38 1.25
N GLY A 37 2.09 8.64 1.66
CA GLY A 37 2.41 9.00 3.05
C GLY A 37 1.36 8.50 4.04
N SER A 38 0.07 8.60 3.68
CA SER A 38 -1.04 8.11 4.50
C SER A 38 -1.05 6.58 4.60
N ALA A 39 -0.76 5.88 3.49
CA ALA A 39 -0.62 4.42 3.47
C ALA A 39 0.57 3.92 4.31
N ILE A 40 1.73 4.59 4.21
CA ILE A 40 2.90 4.31 5.04
C ILE A 40 2.54 4.44 6.52
N HIS A 41 1.85 5.51 6.90
CA HIS A 41 1.43 5.74 8.27
C HIS A 41 0.49 4.63 8.78
N ALA A 42 -0.53 4.29 7.99
CA ALA A 42 -1.46 3.21 8.33
C ALA A 42 -0.74 1.86 8.51
N MET A 43 0.19 1.53 7.61
CA MET A 43 0.97 0.29 7.68
C MET A 43 1.90 0.26 8.91
N HIS A 44 2.45 1.42 9.28
CA HIS A 44 3.26 1.54 10.49
C HIS A 44 2.41 1.30 11.75
N ILE A 45 1.20 1.88 11.83
CA ILE A 45 0.28 1.62 12.95
C ILE A 45 0.00 0.13 13.07
N LEU A 46 -0.41 -0.54 11.98
CA LEU A 46 -0.66 -1.98 11.95
C LEU A 46 0.51 -2.81 12.52
N GLU A 47 1.74 -2.41 12.18
CA GLU A 47 2.96 -3.09 12.60
C GLU A 47 3.28 -2.89 14.09
N VAL A 48 3.00 -1.72 14.66
CA VAL A 48 3.35 -1.38 16.05
C VAL A 48 2.20 -1.55 17.06
N HIS A 49 0.97 -1.80 16.60
CA HIS A 49 -0.21 -1.78 17.46
C HIS A 49 -0.55 -3.16 18.03
N TYR A 50 -1.51 -3.88 17.45
CA TYR A 50 -2.02 -5.13 18.03
C TYR A 50 -1.37 -6.41 17.48
N LEU A 51 -0.75 -6.37 16.30
CA LEU A 51 -0.37 -7.60 15.57
C LEU A 51 0.61 -8.46 16.38
N HIS A 52 1.62 -7.86 16.99
CA HIS A 52 2.64 -8.57 17.77
C HIS A 52 2.32 -8.67 19.26
N LEU A 53 1.09 -8.37 19.72
CA LEU A 53 0.78 -8.48 21.14
C LEU A 53 0.56 -9.96 21.53
N PRO A 54 1.17 -10.42 22.63
CA PRO A 54 0.80 -11.71 23.21
C PRO A 54 -0.55 -11.58 23.92
N PHE A 55 -1.34 -12.66 23.93
CA PHE A 55 -2.73 -12.61 24.44
C PHE A 55 -2.84 -12.44 25.95
N ASP A 56 -1.75 -12.59 26.69
CA ASP A 56 -1.62 -12.30 28.11
C ASP A 56 -1.21 -10.84 28.38
N SER A 57 -0.97 -10.03 27.34
CA SER A 57 -0.65 -8.60 27.48
C SER A 57 -1.76 -7.87 28.23
N HIS A 58 -1.36 -7.03 29.18
CA HIS A 58 -2.27 -6.16 29.94
C HIS A 58 -3.15 -5.28 29.04
N VAL A 59 -2.64 -4.88 27.85
CA VAL A 59 -3.39 -4.10 26.87
C VAL A 59 -4.62 -4.85 26.38
N LEU A 60 -4.57 -6.18 26.34
CA LEU A 60 -5.68 -7.04 25.90
C LEU A 60 -6.57 -7.52 27.05
N GLN A 61 -6.12 -7.39 28.29
CA GLN A 61 -6.89 -7.78 29.48
C GLN A 61 -7.99 -6.75 29.81
N ASP A 62 -8.93 -7.18 30.66
CA ASP A 62 -9.97 -6.35 31.27
C ASP A 62 -10.75 -5.47 30.28
N SER A 63 -11.03 -6.04 29.11
CA SER A 63 -11.69 -5.31 28.04
C SER A 63 -13.20 -5.40 28.09
N GLN A 64 -13.86 -4.31 27.67
CA GLN A 64 -15.30 -4.29 27.39
C GLN A 64 -15.70 -5.23 26.23
N HIS A 65 -14.72 -5.72 25.45
CA HIS A 65 -14.91 -6.65 24.34
C HIS A 65 -14.89 -8.13 24.77
N GLY A 66 -14.75 -8.41 26.07
CA GLY A 66 -14.67 -9.75 26.63
C GLY A 66 -13.25 -10.32 26.54
N ALA A 67 -13.14 -11.54 26.00
CA ALA A 67 -11.88 -12.28 25.95
C ALA A 67 -10.75 -11.52 25.21
N PRO A 68 -9.47 -11.65 25.62
CA PRO A 68 -8.34 -10.98 24.99
C PRO A 68 -8.28 -11.13 23.47
N PHE A 69 -8.58 -12.33 22.97
CA PHE A 69 -8.65 -12.61 21.53
C PHE A 69 -9.71 -11.76 20.81
N LYS A 70 -10.90 -11.55 21.40
CA LYS A 70 -11.96 -10.75 20.78
C LYS A 70 -11.55 -9.29 20.63
N LYS A 71 -10.91 -8.73 21.66
CA LYS A 71 -10.34 -7.38 21.59
C LYS A 71 -9.29 -7.29 20.48
N TRP A 72 -8.32 -8.21 20.51
CA TRP A 72 -7.26 -8.27 19.50
C TRP A 72 -7.85 -8.33 18.08
N TYR A 73 -8.82 -9.22 17.84
CA TYR A 73 -9.47 -9.38 16.54
C TYR A 73 -10.13 -8.10 16.05
N VAL A 74 -10.93 -7.44 16.89
CA VAL A 74 -11.65 -6.21 16.53
C VAL A 74 -10.69 -5.09 16.15
N PHE A 75 -9.65 -4.85 16.95
CA PHE A 75 -8.70 -3.79 16.66
C PHE A 75 -7.78 -4.12 15.48
N MET A 76 -7.38 -5.39 15.32
CA MET A 76 -6.64 -5.82 14.15
C MET A 76 -7.43 -5.64 12.85
N GLU A 77 -8.72 -6.01 12.83
CA GLU A 77 -9.58 -5.75 11.67
C GLU A 77 -9.70 -4.25 11.36
N GLN A 78 -9.77 -3.39 12.39
CA GLN A 78 -9.79 -1.93 12.22
C GLN A 78 -8.48 -1.40 11.63
N ASP A 79 -7.34 -1.86 12.14
CA ASP A 79 -6.01 -1.47 11.63
C ASP A 79 -5.85 -1.91 10.17
N PHE A 80 -6.25 -3.14 9.84
CA PHE A 80 -6.24 -3.62 8.45
C PHE A 80 -7.21 -2.86 7.56
N GLU A 81 -8.41 -2.54 8.01
CA GLU A 81 -9.36 -1.70 7.24
C GLU A 81 -8.77 -0.33 6.94
N HIS A 82 -8.10 0.27 7.92
CA HIS A 82 -7.41 1.53 7.74
C HIS A 82 -6.29 1.41 6.69
N VAL A 83 -5.50 0.33 6.73
CA VAL A 83 -4.47 0.06 5.71
C VAL A 83 -5.09 -0.13 4.33
N ARG A 84 -6.15 -0.93 4.18
CA ARG A 84 -6.85 -1.16 2.91
C ARG A 84 -7.32 0.14 2.29
N LYS A 85 -8.03 0.97 3.06
CA LYS A 85 -8.56 2.25 2.59
C LYS A 85 -7.44 3.15 2.04
N ASN A 86 -6.33 3.27 2.78
CA ASN A 86 -5.22 4.12 2.37
C ASN A 86 -4.44 3.54 1.18
N LEU A 87 -4.24 2.21 1.13
CA LEU A 87 -3.60 1.56 -0.01
C LEU A 87 -4.44 1.67 -1.28
N ARG A 88 -5.76 1.51 -1.22
CA ARG A 88 -6.65 1.71 -2.38
C ARG A 88 -6.55 3.15 -2.91
N ALA A 89 -6.56 4.14 -2.02
CA ALA A 89 -6.39 5.54 -2.41
C ALA A 89 -5.01 5.80 -3.06
N PHE A 90 -3.94 5.25 -2.48
CA PHE A 90 -2.60 5.33 -3.04
C PHE A 90 -2.50 4.68 -4.42
N LEU A 91 -2.96 3.43 -4.56
CA LEU A 91 -2.90 2.67 -5.80
C LEU A 91 -3.78 3.28 -6.90
N SER A 92 -4.91 3.89 -6.54
CA SER A 92 -5.76 4.62 -7.49
C SER A 92 -5.02 5.85 -8.03
N ASN A 93 -4.45 6.69 -7.16
CA ASN A 93 -3.66 7.85 -7.60
C ASN A 93 -2.43 7.45 -8.43
N LEU A 94 -1.79 6.32 -8.07
CA LEU A 94 -0.64 5.80 -8.80
C LEU A 94 -0.96 5.48 -10.27
N ILE A 95 -2.17 4.96 -10.55
CA ILE A 95 -2.62 4.70 -11.93
C ILE A 95 -2.77 6.00 -12.71
N ASP A 96 -3.30 7.04 -12.07
CA ASP A 96 -3.66 8.30 -12.72
C ASP A 96 -2.45 9.16 -13.09
N ILE A 97 -1.24 8.76 -12.66
CA ILE A 97 -0.02 9.45 -13.06
C ILE A 97 0.27 9.18 -14.54
N LYS A 98 0.40 10.28 -15.26
CA LYS A 98 0.63 10.31 -16.69
C LYS A 98 1.84 11.17 -17.05
N TYR A 99 2.40 10.86 -18.20
CA TYR A 99 3.25 11.79 -18.93
C TYR A 99 2.39 12.77 -19.72
N GLN A 100 2.79 14.03 -19.73
CA GLN A 100 2.34 15.05 -20.67
C GLN A 100 3.24 14.99 -21.90
N LYS A 101 2.68 14.58 -23.04
CA LYS A 101 3.38 14.55 -24.33
C LYS A 101 2.54 15.26 -25.39
N SER A 102 2.84 16.54 -25.63
CA SER A 102 2.07 17.42 -26.52
C SER A 102 0.55 17.44 -26.18
N ASP A 103 -0.24 18.24 -26.89
CA ASP A 103 -1.66 18.44 -26.56
C ASP A 103 -2.56 17.21 -26.81
N GLU A 104 -2.04 16.12 -27.39
CA GLU A 104 -2.87 15.02 -27.89
C GLU A 104 -2.53 13.60 -27.37
N GLU A 105 -1.35 13.36 -26.76
CA GLU A 105 -0.95 12.00 -26.35
C GLU A 105 -0.70 11.90 -24.82
N VAL A 106 -1.66 11.31 -24.10
CA VAL A 106 -1.54 10.98 -22.68
C VAL A 106 -1.05 9.54 -22.54
N ILE A 107 0.07 9.35 -21.84
CA ILE A 107 0.63 8.01 -21.58
C ILE A 107 0.59 7.77 -20.07
N TYR A 108 -0.24 6.83 -19.62
CA TYR A 108 -0.26 6.41 -18.23
C TYR A 108 0.98 5.58 -17.92
N ILE A 109 1.63 5.85 -16.79
CA ILE A 109 2.88 5.15 -16.44
C ILE A 109 2.62 3.65 -16.23
N ILE A 110 1.46 3.31 -15.67
CA ILE A 110 1.12 1.91 -15.38
C ILE A 110 0.83 1.09 -16.65
N GLU A 111 0.39 1.74 -17.75
CA GLU A 111 0.18 1.08 -19.04
C GLU A 111 1.49 0.56 -19.64
N LYS A 112 2.63 1.23 -19.36
CA LYS A 112 3.96 0.77 -19.80
C LYS A 112 4.37 -0.56 -19.15
N ILE A 113 3.80 -0.90 -17.99
CA ILE A 113 4.21 -2.08 -17.21
C ILE A 113 3.21 -3.21 -17.38
N ALA A 114 1.94 -2.91 -17.17
CA ALA A 114 1.00 -3.96 -16.87
C ALA A 114 0.09 -4.34 -18.05
N LYS A 115 0.28 -3.75 -19.24
CA LYS A 115 -0.37 -4.10 -20.52
C LYS A 115 -1.89 -4.38 -20.43
N SER A 116 -2.57 -3.81 -19.44
CA SER A 116 -3.92 -4.23 -19.05
C SER A 116 -4.74 -3.02 -18.68
N LYS A 117 -5.79 -2.76 -19.48
CA LYS A 117 -6.83 -1.74 -19.21
C LYS A 117 -7.69 -2.09 -17.98
N GLN A 118 -7.51 -3.25 -17.36
CA GLN A 118 -8.35 -3.74 -16.26
C GLN A 118 -7.89 -3.27 -14.87
N ILE A 119 -6.72 -2.61 -14.77
CA ILE A 119 -6.09 -2.27 -13.49
C ILE A 119 -6.82 -1.17 -12.72
N PHE A 120 -7.46 -0.24 -13.44
CA PHE A 120 -8.16 0.89 -12.83
C PHE A 120 -9.38 0.44 -11.99
N GLY A 121 -10.23 -0.42 -12.55
CA GLY A 121 -11.36 -1.01 -11.82
C GLY A 121 -10.93 -1.98 -10.72
N PHE A 122 -9.76 -2.61 -10.89
CA PHE A 122 -9.22 -3.58 -9.95
C PHE A 122 -8.90 -2.98 -8.58
N PHE A 123 -8.09 -1.91 -8.50
CA PHE A 123 -7.69 -1.36 -7.19
C PHE A 123 -8.84 -0.73 -6.41
N SER A 124 -9.85 -0.20 -7.12
CA SER A 124 -11.03 0.40 -6.50
C SER A 124 -12.00 -0.63 -5.93
N HIS A 125 -12.20 -1.76 -6.60
CA HIS A 125 -13.28 -2.72 -6.26
C HIS A 125 -12.80 -4.08 -5.74
N TYR A 126 -11.59 -4.51 -6.09
CA TYR A 126 -11.14 -5.89 -5.90
C TYR A 126 -9.88 -6.03 -5.05
N TYR A 127 -9.04 -4.99 -4.96
CA TYR A 127 -7.83 -5.06 -4.12
C TYR A 127 -8.21 -5.13 -2.65
N GLU A 128 -7.91 -6.25 -1.99
CA GLU A 128 -8.20 -6.53 -0.58
C GLU A 128 -6.90 -6.99 0.09
N SER A 129 -6.52 -6.43 1.24
CA SER A 129 -5.31 -6.88 1.94
C SER A 129 -5.51 -6.79 3.44
N GLY A 130 -5.33 -7.90 4.15
CA GLY A 130 -5.46 -7.89 5.60
C GLY A 130 -6.81 -8.34 6.13
N LYS A 131 -7.59 -9.15 5.39
CA LYS A 131 -8.87 -9.64 5.90
C LYS A 131 -8.63 -10.86 6.78
N LEU A 132 -8.95 -10.77 8.08
CA LEU A 132 -8.79 -11.90 8.99
C LEU A 132 -9.87 -12.96 8.76
N SER A 133 -9.47 -14.23 8.85
CA SER A 133 -10.37 -15.37 8.96
C SER A 133 -11.23 -15.26 10.22
N ASN A 134 -12.39 -15.93 10.28
CA ASN A 134 -13.29 -15.86 11.44
C ASN A 134 -12.65 -16.35 12.75
N ASP A 135 -11.68 -17.25 12.66
CA ASP A 135 -10.90 -17.75 13.80
C ASP A 135 -9.65 -16.89 14.10
N GLY A 136 -9.37 -15.87 13.29
CA GLY A 136 -8.22 -14.98 13.45
C GLY A 136 -6.86 -15.65 13.25
N LEU A 137 -6.82 -16.85 12.66
CA LEU A 137 -5.59 -17.63 12.46
C LEU A 137 -4.92 -17.35 11.11
N GLU A 138 -5.64 -16.75 10.17
CA GLU A 138 -5.15 -16.48 8.82
C GLU A 138 -5.53 -15.06 8.37
N ILE A 139 -4.69 -14.50 7.51
CA ILE A 139 -4.95 -13.24 6.81
C ILE A 139 -5.07 -13.55 5.33
N HIS A 140 -6.20 -13.19 4.75
CA HIS A 140 -6.41 -13.11 3.31
C HIS A 140 -5.88 -11.79 2.77
N TYR A 141 -5.19 -11.86 1.63
CA TYR A 141 -4.69 -10.69 0.92
C TYR A 141 -4.58 -10.95 -0.58
N THR A 142 -4.68 -9.88 -1.34
CA THR A 142 -4.40 -9.85 -2.76
C THR A 142 -2.91 -9.62 -2.98
N LYS A 143 -2.30 -10.49 -3.78
CA LYS A 143 -0.90 -10.40 -4.22
C LYS A 143 -0.86 -9.96 -5.68
N LEU A 144 -0.14 -8.88 -5.95
CA LEU A 144 0.05 -8.34 -7.30
C LEU A 144 1.16 -9.11 -8.01
N LEU A 145 0.88 -9.51 -9.25
CA LEU A 145 1.76 -10.27 -10.13
C LEU A 145 2.18 -9.37 -11.29
N ILE A 146 3.28 -8.66 -11.08
CA ILE A 146 3.85 -7.74 -12.08
C ILE A 146 4.49 -8.58 -13.19
N ASP A 147 4.34 -8.15 -14.45
CA ASP A 147 4.85 -8.82 -15.66
C ASP A 147 4.18 -10.16 -16.01
N GLU A 148 3.08 -10.50 -15.33
CA GLU A 148 2.31 -11.72 -15.60
C GLU A 148 1.04 -11.45 -16.43
N LYS A 149 0.50 -12.51 -17.08
CA LYS A 149 -0.76 -12.43 -17.83
C LYS A 149 -1.96 -12.14 -16.93
N GLN A 150 -1.93 -12.69 -15.73
CA GLN A 150 -2.89 -12.42 -14.67
C GLN A 150 -2.25 -11.43 -13.69
N PHE A 151 -2.91 -10.30 -13.44
CA PHE A 151 -2.31 -9.20 -12.68
C PHE A 151 -2.30 -9.42 -11.15
N TYR A 152 -3.11 -10.34 -10.65
CA TYR A 152 -3.22 -10.60 -9.22
C TYR A 152 -3.67 -12.03 -8.92
N GLU A 153 -3.35 -12.49 -7.72
CA GLU A 153 -3.90 -13.71 -7.13
C GLU A 153 -4.34 -13.46 -5.68
N GLU A 154 -5.24 -14.28 -5.18
CA GLU A 154 -5.55 -14.32 -3.76
C GLU A 154 -4.57 -15.22 -3.02
N ALA A 155 -4.16 -14.80 -1.83
CA ALA A 155 -3.20 -15.51 -1.01
C ALA A 155 -3.56 -15.43 0.47
N PHE A 156 -2.99 -16.34 1.25
CA PHE A 156 -3.22 -16.46 2.68
C PHE A 156 -1.90 -16.48 3.44
N ILE A 157 -1.87 -15.89 4.63
CA ILE A 157 -0.75 -15.96 5.57
C ILE A 157 -1.29 -16.46 6.90
N SER A 158 -0.73 -17.57 7.37
CA SER A 158 -1.01 -18.08 8.71
C SER A 158 -0.34 -17.21 9.78
N ILE A 159 -1.09 -16.85 10.81
CA ILE A 159 -0.70 -16.05 11.97
C ILE A 159 -1.14 -16.68 13.31
N ASP A 160 -1.39 -18.00 13.27
CA ASP A 160 -1.85 -18.83 14.39
C ASP A 160 -0.92 -18.78 15.62
N THR A 161 0.39 -18.59 15.43
CA THR A 161 1.37 -18.44 16.51
C THR A 161 1.85 -17.00 16.69
N TYR A 162 2.33 -16.71 17.89
CA TYR A 162 2.97 -15.44 18.21
C TYR A 162 4.18 -15.16 17.30
N GLU A 163 5.01 -16.17 17.04
CA GLU A 163 6.19 -16.06 16.18
C GLU A 163 5.82 -15.71 14.75
N LYS A 164 4.75 -16.29 14.21
CA LYS A 164 4.25 -15.94 12.86
C LYS A 164 3.74 -14.50 12.81
N ARG A 165 3.05 -14.03 13.85
CA ARG A 165 2.63 -12.61 13.96
C ARG A 165 3.81 -11.65 14.03
N VAL A 166 4.84 -11.97 14.81
CA VAL A 166 6.08 -11.18 14.90
C VAL A 166 6.83 -11.19 13.55
N ALA A 167 6.88 -12.34 12.87
CA ALA A 167 7.50 -12.43 11.55
C ALA A 167 6.76 -11.55 10.53
N LEU A 168 5.43 -11.56 10.54
CA LEU A 168 4.63 -10.69 9.69
C LEU A 168 4.86 -9.20 10.01
N CYS A 169 4.95 -8.81 11.28
CA CYS A 169 5.31 -7.44 11.66
C CYS A 169 6.65 -7.02 11.06
N LYS A 170 7.66 -7.89 11.11
CA LYS A 170 8.97 -7.63 10.51
C LYS A 170 8.87 -7.46 8.99
N GLU A 171 8.10 -8.30 8.30
CA GLU A 171 7.86 -8.13 6.87
C GLU A 171 7.17 -6.79 6.54
N ILE A 172 6.14 -6.42 7.29
CA ILE A 172 5.43 -5.15 7.11
C ILE A 172 6.38 -3.98 7.33
N ARG A 173 7.21 -4.02 8.39
CA ARG A 173 8.23 -3.00 8.66
C ARG A 173 9.21 -2.84 7.50
N MET A 174 9.68 -3.95 6.92
CA MET A 174 10.56 -3.90 5.74
C MET A 174 9.88 -3.22 4.54
N SER A 175 8.59 -3.49 4.31
CA SER A 175 7.80 -2.79 3.28
C SER A 175 7.64 -1.31 3.58
N VAL A 176 7.33 -0.94 4.83
CA VAL A 176 7.22 0.46 5.29
C VAL A 176 8.53 1.20 5.05
N GLU A 177 9.65 0.65 5.48
CA GLU A 177 10.98 1.24 5.29
C GLU A 177 11.30 1.44 3.81
N ALA A 178 11.01 0.44 2.96
CA ALA A 178 11.22 0.55 1.52
C ALA A 178 10.34 1.63 0.88
N MET A 179 9.08 1.74 1.29
CA MET A 179 8.17 2.79 0.82
C MET A 179 8.61 4.18 1.29
N ILE A 180 9.12 4.33 2.51
CA ILE A 180 9.68 5.60 3.00
C ILE A 180 10.84 6.08 2.11
N GLN A 181 11.72 5.18 1.65
CA GLN A 181 12.81 5.56 0.75
C GLN A 181 12.30 6.03 -0.62
N ILE A 182 11.26 5.39 -1.15
CA ILE A 182 10.61 5.82 -2.40
C ILE A 182 9.94 7.19 -2.20
N LEU A 183 9.21 7.38 -1.10
CA LEU A 183 8.54 8.63 -0.76
C LEU A 183 9.54 9.80 -0.66
N LYS A 184 10.73 9.56 -0.09
CA LYS A 184 11.81 10.56 -0.05
C LYS A 184 12.28 10.96 -1.45
N LYS A 185 12.42 10.01 -2.38
CA LYS A 185 12.79 10.31 -3.77
C LYS A 185 11.72 11.17 -4.47
N ILE A 186 10.44 10.81 -4.30
CA ILE A 186 9.32 11.59 -4.85
C ILE A 186 9.31 13.01 -4.28
N LYS A 187 9.50 13.15 -2.95
CA LYS A 187 9.59 14.45 -2.29
C LYS A 187 10.72 15.31 -2.87
N SER A 188 11.91 14.73 -3.02
CA SER A 188 13.06 15.46 -3.60
C SER A 188 12.78 15.93 -5.01
N PHE A 189 12.15 15.08 -5.84
CA PHE A 189 11.74 15.47 -7.19
C PHE A 189 10.72 16.63 -7.18
N LEU A 190 9.65 16.51 -6.38
CA LEU A 190 8.63 17.56 -6.28
C LEU A 190 9.23 18.90 -5.80
N LEU A 191 10.16 18.88 -4.85
CA LEU A 191 10.83 20.11 -4.39
C LEU A 191 11.69 20.79 -5.46
N LEU A 192 12.19 20.02 -6.43
CA LEU A 192 13.03 20.54 -7.52
C LEU A 192 12.21 20.98 -8.74
N HIS A 193 11.04 20.39 -8.96
CA HIS A 193 10.32 20.49 -10.23
C HIS A 193 8.89 21.03 -10.12
N ALA A 194 8.31 21.13 -8.92
CA ALA A 194 6.95 21.64 -8.73
C ALA A 194 6.95 23.11 -8.33
N SER A 195 6.09 23.90 -8.97
CA SER A 195 5.67 25.20 -8.48
C SER A 195 4.39 25.08 -7.63
N LEU A 196 4.14 26.05 -6.75
CA LEU A 196 2.92 26.05 -5.93
C LEU A 196 1.64 26.08 -6.80
N ASP A 197 1.67 26.82 -7.91
CA ASP A 197 0.54 26.94 -8.84
C ASP A 197 0.20 25.61 -9.53
N GLU A 198 1.19 24.73 -9.75
CA GLU A 198 0.95 23.37 -10.27
C GLU A 198 0.33 22.43 -9.22
N LEU A 199 0.39 22.77 -7.93
CA LEU A 199 -0.07 21.93 -6.82
C LEU A 199 -1.47 22.30 -6.30
N LEU A 200 -1.94 23.52 -6.55
CA LEU A 200 -3.28 24.02 -6.19
C LEU A 200 -4.33 23.53 -7.20
#